data_AF-A0A957DQ91-F1
#
_entry.id   AF-A0A957DQ91-F1
#
_cell.length_a   1.000
_cell.length_b   1.000
_cell.length_c   1.000
_cell.angle_alpha   90.00
_cell.angle_beta   90.00
_cell.angle_gamma   90.00
#
_symmetry.space_group_name_H-M   'P 1'
#
loop_
_entity.id
_entity.type
_entity.pdbx_description
1 polymer ?
#
loop_
_entity_poly.entity_id
_entity_poly.type
_entity_poly.pdbx_seq_one_letter_code
_entity_poly.pdbx_strand_id
1 'polypeptide(L)'
;MHRITAQLTLKPGREKSVLNRHPWLFSGAIGRVEGEPQPGDLVQVLDGNGRFLATGTYNPHSQIRVRLLSWDVDEQIDEAFWHGRLQQANRHRQQLNLEPATTAYRLVNAEADGLPG
;
A
#
# COMPACT_ATOMS: atom_id res chain seq x y z
N MET A 1 -17.04 3.65 1.01
CA MET A 1 -15.93 4.28 1.73
C MET A 1 -15.26 3.23 2.61
N HIS A 2 -14.02 2.83 2.30
CA HIS A 2 -13.24 2.00 3.20
C HIS A 2 -12.67 2.91 4.28
N ARG A 3 -13.05 2.67 5.55
CA ARG A 3 -12.54 3.42 6.70
C ARG A 3 -11.28 2.73 7.21
N ILE A 4 -10.39 3.51 7.84
CA ILE A 4 -9.30 2.93 8.64
C ILE A 4 -9.93 2.12 9.77
N THR A 5 -9.58 0.85 9.90
CA THR A 5 -10.15 -0.05 10.93
C THR A 5 -9.19 -0.35 12.08
N ALA A 6 -7.89 -0.13 11.89
CA ALA A 6 -6.88 -0.34 12.93
C ALA A 6 -5.62 0.51 12.76
N GLN A 7 -4.85 0.62 13.84
CA GLN A 7 -3.54 1.24 13.87
C GLN A 7 -2.47 0.21 14.28
N LEU A 8 -1.36 0.17 13.53
CA LEU A 8 -0.25 -0.74 13.75
C LEU A 8 0.98 0.07 14.14
N THR A 9 1.44 -0.09 15.38
CA THR A 9 2.69 0.51 15.86
C THR A 9 3.86 -0.43 15.60
N LEU A 10 4.91 0.07 14.97
CA LEU A 10 6.12 -0.69 14.67
C LEU A 10 7.00 -0.89 15.91
N LYS A 11 7.75 -2.00 15.92
CA LYS A 11 8.83 -2.19 16.90
C LYS A 11 9.91 -1.12 16.69
N PRO A 12 10.62 -0.70 17.76
CA PRO A 12 11.73 0.25 17.63
C PRO A 12 12.75 -0.18 16.57
N GLY A 13 13.11 0.75 15.67
CA GLY A 13 14.10 0.52 14.61
C GLY A 13 13.58 -0.25 13.40
N ARG A 14 12.27 -0.55 13.32
CA ARG A 14 11.65 -1.26 12.18
C ARG A 14 10.90 -0.34 11.21
N GLU A 15 10.95 0.97 11.43
CA GLU A 15 10.36 2.01 10.59
C GLU A 15 11.15 2.31 9.32
N LYS A 16 12.44 1.94 9.27
CA LYS A 16 13.35 2.33 8.16
C LYS A 16 12.85 1.91 6.78
N SER A 17 12.27 0.72 6.64
CA SER A 17 11.73 0.26 5.35
C SER A 17 10.52 1.09 4.92
N VAL A 18 9.65 1.45 5.86
CA VAL A 18 8.48 2.30 5.59
C VAL A 18 8.92 3.72 5.23
N LEU A 19 9.88 4.29 5.94
CA LEU A 19 10.46 5.61 5.65
C LEU A 19 11.13 5.66 4.27
N ASN A 20 11.76 4.57 3.85
CA ASN A 20 12.34 4.42 2.51
C ASN A 20 11.31 4.05 1.43
N ARG A 21 10.01 4.14 1.73
CA ARG A 21 8.90 3.84 0.83
C ARG A 21 8.90 2.42 0.26
N HIS A 22 9.40 1.45 1.03
CA HIS A 22 9.26 0.04 0.67
C HIS A 22 7.78 -0.36 0.79
N PRO A 23 7.17 -1.02 -0.22
CA PRO A 23 5.72 -1.24 -0.26
C PRO A 23 5.22 -2.34 0.70
N TRP A 24 6.13 -3.10 1.30
CA TRP A 24 5.79 -4.21 2.18
C TRP A 24 6.18 -3.94 3.62
N LEU A 25 5.25 -4.19 4.53
CA LEU A 25 5.48 -4.29 5.96
C LEU A 25 5.37 -5.75 6.41
N PHE A 26 6.47 -6.31 6.90
CA PHE A 26 6.51 -7.70 7.36
C PHE A 26 5.93 -7.87 8.76
N SER A 27 5.32 -9.02 9.01
CA SER A 27 4.67 -9.38 10.29
C SER A 27 5.60 -9.18 11.50
N GLY A 28 6.88 -9.54 11.37
CA GLY A 28 7.87 -9.43 12.43
C GLY A 28 8.23 -8.00 12.83
N ALA A 29 7.90 -6.99 12.01
CA ALA A 29 8.14 -5.58 12.29
C ALA A 29 7.09 -4.94 13.20
N ILE A 30 5.92 -5.56 13.34
CA ILE A 30 4.79 -4.98 14.08
C ILE A 30 4.93 -5.28 15.57
N GLY A 31 4.83 -4.24 16.40
CA GLY A 31 4.92 -4.33 17.85
C GLY A 31 3.56 -4.37 18.53
N ARG A 32 2.63 -3.50 18.11
CA ARG A 32 1.28 -3.40 18.67
C ARG A 32 0.24 -3.20 17.56
N VAL A 33 -0.93 -3.78 17.74
CA VAL A 33 -2.10 -3.59 16.89
C VAL A 33 -3.24 -3.07 17.77
N GLU A 34 -3.83 -1.94 17.38
CA GLU A 34 -4.97 -1.33 18.05
C GLU A 34 -6.17 -1.38 17.09
N GLY A 35 -7.21 -2.13 17.46
CA GLY A 35 -8.34 -2.49 16.59
C GLY A 35 -8.30 -3.96 16.15
N GLU A 36 -9.31 -4.38 15.39
CA GLU A 36 -9.49 -5.76 14.93
C GLU A 36 -9.60 -5.84 13.40
N PRO A 37 -8.50 -5.53 12.67
CA PRO A 37 -8.56 -5.43 11.22
C PRO A 37 -8.82 -6.79 10.57
N GLN A 38 -9.72 -6.82 9.61
CA GLN A 38 -10.05 -7.99 8.80
C GLN A 38 -9.17 -8.04 7.54
N PRO A 39 -9.07 -9.20 6.86
CA PRO A 39 -8.38 -9.30 5.58
C PRO A 39 -8.92 -8.27 4.57
N GLY A 40 -8.02 -7.43 4.02
CA GLY A 40 -8.35 -6.39 3.05
C GLY A 40 -8.65 -5.02 3.66
N ASP A 41 -8.81 -4.92 4.98
CA ASP A 41 -9.07 -3.65 5.65
C ASP A 41 -7.90 -2.67 5.50
N LEU A 42 -8.23 -1.38 5.53
CA LEU A 42 -7.24 -0.31 5.60
C LEU A 42 -6.78 -0.09 7.03
N VAL A 43 -5.47 0.01 7.20
CA VAL A 43 -4.82 0.27 8.47
C VAL A 43 -3.79 1.39 8.36
N GLN A 44 -3.60 2.13 9.45
CA GLN A 44 -2.50 3.08 9.58
C GLN A 44 -1.29 2.41 10.24
N VAL A 45 -0.10 2.76 9.76
CA VAL A 45 1.18 2.32 10.31
C VAL A 45 1.84 3.50 11.01
N LEU A 46 2.22 3.31 12.27
CA LEU A 46 2.79 4.32 13.14
C LEU A 46 4.20 3.92 13.61
N ASP A 47 5.06 4.90 13.88
CA ASP A 47 6.32 4.66 14.59
C ASP A 47 6.09 4.45 16.10
N GLY A 48 7.16 4.11 16.83
CA GLY A 48 7.09 3.85 18.27
C GLY A 48 6.63 5.04 19.13
N ASN A 49 6.62 6.26 18.58
CA ASN A 49 6.12 7.47 19.23
C ASN A 49 4.68 7.82 18.81
N GLY A 50 4.03 6.96 18.01
CA GLY A 50 2.67 7.17 17.52
C GLY A 50 2.58 8.09 16.30
N ARG A 51 3.71 8.45 15.67
CA ARG A 51 3.67 9.30 14.46
C ARG A 51 3.31 8.45 13.24
N PHE A 52 2.43 9.00 12.39
CA PHE A 52 2.04 8.38 11.13
C PHE A 52 3.24 8.13 10.21
N LEU A 53 3.25 6.96 9.59
CA LEU A 53 4.24 6.56 8.58
C LEU A 53 3.61 6.26 7.23
N ALA A 54 2.51 5.50 7.20
CA ALA A 54 1.85 5.08 5.97
C ALA A 54 0.44 4.50 6.21
N THR A 55 -0.35 4.41 5.15
CA THR A 55 -1.62 3.68 5.09
C THR A 55 -1.46 2.46 4.17
N GLY A 56 -2.08 1.32 4.50
CA GLY A 56 -2.03 0.13 3.66
C GLY A 56 -3.12 -0.89 3.93
N THR A 57 -3.16 -1.97 3.15
CA THR A 57 -4.13 -3.07 3.29
C THR A 57 -3.57 -4.19 4.17
N TYR A 58 -4.38 -4.66 5.12
CA TYR A 58 -4.00 -5.68 6.09
C TYR A 58 -4.32 -7.09 5.60
N ASN A 59 -3.43 -8.05 5.89
CA ASN A 59 -3.70 -9.47 5.67
C ASN A 59 -3.15 -10.33 6.83
N PRO A 60 -4.03 -10.90 7.70
CA PRO A 60 -3.61 -11.72 8.85
C PRO A 60 -3.03 -13.08 8.46
N HIS A 61 -3.13 -13.50 7.20
CA HIS A 61 -2.63 -14.79 6.72
C HIS A 61 -1.28 -14.69 5.98
N SER A 62 -0.71 -13.50 5.82
CA SER A 62 0.52 -13.25 5.04
C SER A 62 1.71 -12.82 5.89
N GLN A 63 2.94 -13.22 5.51
CA GLN A 63 4.17 -12.66 6.11
C GLN A 63 4.35 -11.18 5.76
N ILE A 64 3.91 -10.77 4.57
CA ILE A 64 3.72 -9.36 4.22
C ILE A 64 2.38 -8.96 4.85
N ARG A 65 2.44 -8.48 6.09
CA ARG A 65 1.26 -8.22 6.91
C ARG A 65 0.45 -7.04 6.39
N VAL A 66 1.16 -6.00 5.92
CA VAL A 66 0.54 -4.83 5.31
C VAL A 66 1.21 -4.54 3.98
N ARG A 67 0.40 -4.30 2.95
CA ARG A 67 0.85 -3.75 1.69
C ARG A 67 0.54 -2.25 1.68
N LEU A 68 1.58 -1.41 1.65
CA LEU A 68 1.46 0.03 1.81
C LEU A 68 1.00 0.70 0.51
N LEU A 69 0.01 1.56 0.62
CA LEU A 69 -0.63 2.26 -0.50
C LEU A 69 -0.26 3.73 -0.58
N SER A 70 -0.09 4.37 0.59
CA SER A 70 0.19 5.79 0.69
C SER A 70 1.09 6.13 1.88
N TRP A 71 1.89 7.18 1.70
CA TRP A 71 2.70 7.83 2.74
C TRP A 71 2.18 9.24 3.06
N ASP A 72 1.08 9.64 2.43
CA ASP A 72 0.39 10.89 2.69
C ASP A 72 -0.71 10.62 3.73
N VAL A 73 -0.71 11.41 4.80
CA VAL A 73 -1.68 11.28 5.89
C VAL A 73 -3.06 11.75 5.47
N ASP A 74 -3.13 12.63 4.46
CA ASP A 74 -4.37 13.23 3.98
C ASP A 74 -4.94 12.50 2.73
N GLU A 75 -4.20 11.55 2.13
CA GLU A 75 -4.67 10.79 0.97
C GLU A 75 -5.72 9.74 1.38
N GLN A 76 -6.94 9.91 0.86
CA GLN A 76 -8.03 8.96 1.06
C GLN A 76 -7.91 7.81 0.06
N ILE A 77 -7.97 6.56 0.55
CA ILE A 77 -7.96 5.37 -0.31
C ILE A 77 -9.40 5.04 -0.73
N ASP A 78 -9.92 5.84 -1.65
CA ASP A 78 -11.28 5.73 -2.20
C ASP A 78 -11.25 5.41 -3.71
N GLU A 79 -12.41 5.49 -4.37
CA GLU A 79 -12.52 5.22 -5.80
C GLU A 79 -11.61 6.14 -6.65
N ALA A 80 -11.47 7.41 -6.26
CA ALA A 80 -10.63 8.37 -6.97
C ALA A 80 -9.15 7.99 -6.87
N PHE A 81 -8.69 7.51 -5.70
CA PHE A 81 -7.35 6.97 -5.53
C PHE A 81 -7.05 5.84 -6.52
N TRP A 82 -7.92 4.82 -6.56
CA TRP A 82 -7.72 3.66 -7.43
C TRP A 82 -7.76 4.04 -8.91
N HIS A 83 -8.72 4.87 -9.29
CA HIS A 83 -8.82 5.39 -10.66
C HIS A 83 -7.56 6.18 -11.06
N GLY A 84 -7.04 7.03 -10.16
CA GLY A 84 -5.80 7.78 -10.39
C GLY A 84 -4.58 6.87 -10.62
N ARG A 85 -4.43 5.80 -9.83
CA ARG A 85 -3.35 4.81 -10.00
C ARG A 85 -3.48 4.04 -11.33
N LEU A 86 -4.68 3.62 -11.70
CA LEU A 86 -4.93 2.97 -13.01
C LEU A 86 -4.62 3.90 -14.18
N GLN A 87 -5.01 5.17 -14.09
CA GLN A 87 -4.67 6.17 -15.12
C GLN A 87 -3.16 6.37 -15.24
N GLN A 88 -2.43 6.41 -14.12
CA GLN A 88 -0.98 6.49 -14.13
C GLN A 88 -0.36 5.28 -14.82
N ALA A 89 -0.77 4.06 -14.46
CA ALA A 89 -0.29 2.84 -15.08
C ALA A 89 -0.56 2.83 -16.60
N ASN A 90 -1.76 3.26 -17.02
CA ASN A 90 -2.12 3.40 -18.43
C ASN A 90 -1.20 4.39 -19.17
N ARG A 91 -0.94 5.57 -18.58
CA ARG A 91 -0.01 6.56 -19.16
C ARG A 91 1.40 5.99 -19.34
N HIS A 92 1.89 5.19 -18.39
CA HIS A 92 3.19 4.52 -18.55
C HIS A 92 3.19 3.55 -19.75
N ARG A 93 2.10 2.80 -19.96
CA ARG A 93 2.01 1.85 -21.09
C ARG A 93 1.92 2.56 -22.44
N GLN A 94 1.27 3.72 -22.49
CA GLN A 94 1.21 4.54 -23.70
C GLN A 94 2.60 5.00 -24.18
N GLN A 95 3.61 5.02 -23.31
CA GLN A 95 4.98 5.39 -23.65
C GLN A 95 5.82 4.23 -24.21
N LEU A 96 5.32 2.99 -24.15
CA LEU A 96 6.08 1.80 -24.55
C LEU A 96 6.16 1.59 -26.07
N ASN A 97 5.44 2.39 -26.87
CA ASN A 97 5.41 2.28 -28.34
C ASN A 97 5.22 0.83 -28.82
N LEU A 98 4.21 0.15 -28.27
CA LEU A 98 3.92 -1.24 -28.61
C LEU A 98 3.56 -1.38 -30.10
N GLU A 99 3.94 -2.51 -30.70
CA GLU A 99 3.59 -2.84 -32.07
C GLU A 99 2.07 -2.76 -32.29
N PRO A 100 1.57 -2.22 -33.42
CA PRO A 100 0.13 -2.09 -33.69
C PRO A 100 -0.66 -3.40 -33.61
N ALA A 101 -0.01 -4.53 -33.86
CA ALA A 101 -0.61 -5.86 -33.75
C ALA A 101 -0.78 -6.35 -32.30
N THR A 102 -0.26 -5.61 -31.30
CA THR A 102 -0.35 -5.97 -29.89
C THR A 102 -1.77 -5.78 -29.36
N THR A 103 -2.50 -6.87 -29.15
CA THR A 103 -3.88 -6.84 -28.65
C THR A 103 -4.01 -7.12 -27.15
N ALA A 104 -2.91 -7.48 -26.48
CA ALA A 104 -2.87 -7.75 -25.06
C ALA A 104 -1.55 -7.28 -24.44
N TYR A 105 -1.62 -6.67 -23.25
CA TYR A 105 -0.46 -6.31 -22.45
C TYR A 105 -0.84 -6.20 -20.96
N ARG A 106 0.17 -6.21 -20.09
CA ARG A 106 -0.01 -6.00 -18.65
C ARG A 106 -0.22 -4.51 -18.36
N LEU A 107 -1.45 -4.11 -18.04
CA LEU A 107 -1.75 -2.73 -17.64
C LEU A 107 -1.15 -2.37 -16.28
N VAL A 108 -1.25 -3.26 -15.29
CA VAL A 108 -0.77 -3.04 -13.91
C VAL A 108 0.23 -4.13 -13.54
N ASN A 109 1.36 -3.73 -12.96
CA ASN A 109 2.44 -4.58 -12.50
C ASN A 109 2.69 -4.36 -10.99
N ALA A 110 1.65 -4.60 -10.21
CA ALA A 110 1.65 -4.57 -8.75
C ALA A 110 2.32 -3.29 -8.17
N GLU A 111 3.31 -3.46 -7.29
CA GLU A 111 4.02 -2.37 -6.61
C GLU A 111 4.70 -1.39 -7.59
N ALA A 112 5.12 -1.86 -8.77
CA ALA A 112 5.76 -1.01 -9.77
C ALA A 112 4.81 0.05 -10.35
N ASP A 113 3.49 -0.17 -10.22
CA ASP A 113 2.44 0.78 -10.60
C ASP A 113 1.71 1.38 -9.37
N GLY A 114 2.29 1.24 -8.17
CA GLY A 114 1.69 1.76 -6.94
C GLY A 114 0.40 1.05 -6.53
N LEU A 115 0.20 -0.19 -6.99
CA LEU A 115 -0.96 -1.04 -6.69
C LEU A 115 -0.48 -2.40 -6.15
N PRO A 116 0.08 -2.48 -4.93
CA PRO A 116 0.61 -3.74 -4.39
C PRO A 116 -0.47 -4.81 -4.22
N GLY A 117 -0.23 -6.02 -4.73
CA GLY A 117 -1.19 -7.13 -4.69
C GLY A 117 -1.45 -7.67 -6.08
#